data_AF-A0A2S1UFI6-F1
#
_entry.id   AF-A0A2S1UFI6-F1
#
_cell.length_a   1.000
_cell.length_b   1.000
_cell.length_c   1.000
_cell.angle_alpha   90.00
_cell.angle_beta   90.00
_cell.angle_gamma   90.00
#
_symmetry.space_group_name_H-M   'P 1'
#
loop_
_entity.id
_entity.type
_entity.pdbx_description
1 polymer ?
#
loop_
_entity_poly.entity_id
_entity_poly.type
_entity_poly.pdbx_seq_one_letter_code
_entity_poly.pdbx_strand_id
1 'polypeptide(L)'
;LEKKKKLLGSYKYIGASIDKDLATANDGVAYYNKMEELYKTHLTAVNEEVKKVEADIKAEDDKIKKIGSDSTKTTEKTQSMAKKAELEKYLPFLNSLQKEYESLVSKVNTYTDNLKKVISNCQLEKKEAEITVKKLQDYN
;
A
#
# COMPACT_ATOMS: atom_id res chain seq x y z
N LEU A 1 -50.04 -18.43 4.06
CA LEU A 1 -49.13 -18.74 5.19
C LEU A 1 -47.77 -19.29 4.73
N GLU A 2 -47.73 -20.41 3.99
CA GLU A 2 -46.47 -21.09 3.64
C GLU A 2 -45.51 -20.27 2.75
N LYS A 3 -46.04 -19.58 1.73
CA LYS A 3 -45.26 -18.67 0.87
C LYS A 3 -44.56 -17.56 1.68
N LYS A 4 -45.25 -16.97 2.66
CA LYS A 4 -44.70 -15.94 3.56
C LYS A 4 -43.56 -16.50 4.42
N LYS A 5 -43.75 -17.70 5.02
CA LYS A 5 -42.70 -18.37 5.80
C LYS A 5 -41.44 -18.64 4.97
N LYS A 6 -41.61 -19.15 3.74
CA LYS A 6 -40.50 -19.40 2.81
C LYS A 6 -39.74 -18.12 2.47
N LEU A 7 -40.48 -17.04 2.13
CA LEU A 7 -39.88 -15.76 1.79
C LEU A 7 -39.12 -15.14 2.97
N LEU A 8 -39.70 -15.21 4.18
CA LEU A 8 -39.05 -14.75 5.41
C LEU A 8 -37.74 -15.53 5.68
N GLY A 9 -37.75 -16.85 5.45
CA GLY A 9 -36.56 -17.69 5.54
C GLY A 9 -35.46 -17.26 4.56
N SER A 10 -35.84 -17.00 3.29
CA SER A 10 -34.92 -16.52 2.26
C SER A 10 -34.27 -15.18 2.62
N TYR A 11 -35.04 -14.19 3.07
CA TYR A 11 -34.47 -12.88 3.43
C TYR A 11 -33.60 -12.93 4.70
N LYS A 12 -33.96 -13.78 5.68
CA LYS A 12 -33.08 -14.02 6.84
C LYS A 12 -31.75 -14.66 6.42
N TYR A 13 -31.80 -15.61 5.49
CA TYR A 13 -30.59 -16.21 4.92
C TYR A 13 -29.73 -15.18 4.19
N ILE A 14 -30.35 -14.32 3.35
CA ILE A 14 -29.65 -13.23 2.65
C ILE A 14 -28.96 -12.31 3.66
N GLY A 15 -29.67 -11.84 4.70
CA GLY A 15 -29.08 -10.99 5.74
C GLY A 15 -27.89 -11.64 6.44
N ALA A 16 -28.00 -12.92 6.80
CA ALA A 16 -26.89 -13.67 7.42
C ALA A 16 -25.70 -13.90 6.46
N SER A 17 -25.95 -14.02 5.15
CA SER A 17 -24.88 -14.08 4.14
C SER A 17 -24.16 -12.74 4.06
N ILE A 18 -24.91 -11.64 3.97
CA ILE A 18 -24.35 -10.29 3.91
C ILE A 18 -23.50 -9.99 5.16
N ASP A 19 -23.90 -10.45 6.34
CA ASP A 19 -23.09 -10.30 7.57
C ASP A 19 -21.72 -10.98 7.45
N LYS A 20 -21.64 -12.15 6.83
CA LYS A 20 -20.38 -12.86 6.59
C LYS A 20 -19.50 -12.14 5.56
N ASP A 21 -20.12 -11.65 4.50
CA ASP A 21 -19.42 -10.89 3.46
C ASP A 21 -18.87 -9.58 4.03
N LEU A 22 -19.65 -8.88 4.85
CA LEU A 22 -19.21 -7.69 5.58
C LEU A 22 -18.07 -7.98 6.54
N ALA A 23 -18.14 -9.06 7.32
CA ALA A 23 -17.04 -9.44 8.22
C ALA A 23 -15.75 -9.68 7.43
N THR A 24 -15.83 -10.47 6.36
CA THR A 24 -14.69 -10.79 5.49
C THR A 24 -14.10 -9.54 4.83
N ALA A 25 -14.95 -8.65 4.33
CA ALA A 25 -14.49 -7.42 3.70
C ALA A 25 -13.83 -6.46 4.71
N ASN A 26 -14.36 -6.36 5.93
CA ASN A 26 -13.75 -5.54 6.99
C ASN A 26 -12.39 -6.10 7.43
N ASP A 27 -12.26 -7.43 7.55
CA ASP A 27 -10.96 -8.07 7.81
C ASP A 27 -9.97 -7.77 6.67
N GLY A 28 -10.44 -7.80 5.42
CA GLY A 28 -9.66 -7.39 4.25
C GLY A 28 -9.18 -5.94 4.32
N VAL A 29 -10.05 -5.00 4.70
CA VAL A 29 -9.68 -3.59 4.90
C VAL A 29 -8.63 -3.46 6.01
N ALA A 30 -8.81 -4.15 7.14
CA ALA A 30 -7.85 -4.12 8.24
C ALA A 30 -6.48 -4.67 7.81
N TYR A 31 -6.46 -5.74 7.03
CA TYR A 31 -5.24 -6.30 6.45
C TYR A 31 -4.55 -5.29 5.52
N TYR A 32 -5.27 -4.72 4.55
CA TYR A 32 -4.67 -3.80 3.60
C TYR A 32 -4.17 -2.50 4.25
N ASN A 33 -4.85 -1.98 5.27
CA ASN A 33 -4.34 -0.83 6.03
C ASN A 33 -2.98 -1.13 6.70
N LYS A 34 -2.79 -2.34 7.26
CA LYS A 34 -1.49 -2.76 7.81
C LYS A 34 -0.41 -2.84 6.74
N MET A 35 -0.76 -3.36 5.56
CA MET A 35 0.17 -3.44 4.43
C MET A 35 0.53 -2.05 3.89
N GLU A 36 -0.42 -1.12 3.87
CA GLU A 36 -0.17 0.28 3.47
C GLU A 36 0.87 0.93 4.39
N GLU A 37 0.69 0.77 5.70
CA GLU A 37 1.60 1.33 6.71
C GLU A 37 3.01 0.72 6.61
N LEU A 38 3.10 -0.60 6.41
CA LEU A 38 4.36 -1.31 6.19
C LEU A 38 5.07 -0.79 4.93
N TYR A 39 4.38 -0.72 3.80
CA TYR A 39 4.97 -0.30 2.54
C TYR A 39 5.35 1.18 2.53
N LYS A 40 4.60 2.05 3.20
CA LYS A 40 5.00 3.45 3.42
C LYS A 40 6.26 3.54 4.27
N THR A 41 6.38 2.72 5.32
CA THR A 41 7.59 2.67 6.16
C THR A 41 8.80 2.27 5.33
N HIS A 42 8.68 1.23 4.51
CA HIS A 42 9.77 0.81 3.62
C HIS A 42 10.09 1.86 2.55
N LEU A 43 9.08 2.51 1.96
CA LEU A 43 9.28 3.59 0.99
C LEU A 43 10.06 4.75 1.60
N THR A 44 9.72 5.15 2.82
CA THR A 44 10.47 6.19 3.56
C THR A 44 11.92 5.80 3.75
N ALA A 45 12.19 4.58 4.22
CA ALA A 45 13.56 4.09 4.42
C ALA A 45 14.37 4.06 3.11
N VAL A 46 13.76 3.63 2.00
CA VAL A 46 14.43 3.65 0.68
C VAL A 46 14.70 5.08 0.23
N ASN A 47 13.75 6.00 0.40
CA ASN A 47 13.92 7.41 0.06
C ASN A 47 15.05 8.07 0.87
N GLU A 48 15.21 7.69 2.14
CA GLU A 48 16.31 8.16 2.98
C GLU A 48 17.65 7.63 2.48
N GLU A 49 17.74 6.34 2.12
CA GLU A 49 18.98 5.76 1.60
C GLU A 49 19.34 6.33 0.23
N VAL A 50 18.37 6.58 -0.66
CA VAL A 50 18.60 7.28 -1.94
C VAL A 50 19.24 8.64 -1.70
N LYS A 51 18.65 9.47 -0.83
CA LYS A 51 19.19 10.80 -0.50
C LYS A 51 20.59 10.74 0.08
N LYS A 52 20.86 9.76 0.94
CA LYS A 52 22.17 9.54 1.55
C LYS A 52 23.21 9.19 0.48
N VAL A 53 22.91 8.24 -0.40
CA VAL A 53 23.81 7.85 -1.51
C VAL A 53 24.06 9.04 -2.45
N GLU A 54 23.04 9.82 -2.79
CA GLU A 54 23.21 11.05 -3.60
C GLU A 54 24.12 12.07 -2.92
N ALA A 55 23.97 12.26 -1.60
CA ALA A 55 24.81 13.15 -0.81
C ALA A 55 26.27 12.66 -0.76
N ASP A 56 26.49 11.36 -0.57
CA ASP A 56 27.82 10.75 -0.55
C ASP A 56 28.52 10.85 -1.92
N ILE A 57 27.79 10.61 -3.02
CA ILE A 57 28.28 10.83 -4.39
C ILE A 57 28.73 12.28 -4.56
N LYS A 58 27.91 13.24 -4.12
CA LYS A 58 28.24 14.67 -4.21
C LYS A 58 29.46 15.01 -3.37
N ALA A 59 29.58 14.47 -2.16
CA ALA A 59 30.72 14.71 -1.29
C ALA A 59 32.03 14.18 -1.88
N GLU A 60 32.02 12.99 -2.49
CA GLU A 60 33.18 12.43 -3.19
C GLU A 60 33.50 13.24 -4.46
N ASP A 61 32.49 13.69 -5.22
CA ASP A 61 32.68 14.56 -6.39
C ASP A 61 33.33 15.90 -6.02
N ASP A 62 32.88 16.52 -4.93
CA ASP A 62 33.46 17.76 -4.41
C ASP A 62 34.91 17.56 -3.91
N LYS A 63 35.22 16.41 -3.30
CA LYS A 63 36.61 16.05 -2.94
C LYS A 63 37.50 15.93 -4.19
N ILE A 64 37.03 15.21 -5.21
CA ILE A 64 37.76 15.03 -6.47
C ILE A 64 38.05 16.39 -7.14
N LYS A 65 37.06 17.29 -7.16
CA LYS A 65 37.20 18.66 -7.68
C LYS A 65 38.20 19.49 -6.88
N LYS A 66 38.19 19.39 -5.55
CA LYS A 66 39.16 20.08 -4.67
C LYS A 66 40.60 19.59 -4.84
N ILE A 67 40.79 18.30 -5.07
CA ILE A 67 42.14 17.74 -5.34
C ILE A 67 42.67 18.24 -6.70
N GLY A 68 41.79 18.38 -7.71
CA GLY A 68 42.15 18.97 -8.99
C GLY A 68 43.30 18.24 -9.68
N SER A 69 44.38 18.97 -9.97
CA SER A 69 45.58 18.50 -10.66
C SER A 69 46.76 18.20 -9.73
N ASP A 70 46.55 18.21 -8.41
CA ASP A 70 47.62 18.01 -7.43
C ASP A 70 48.21 16.59 -7.54
N SER A 71 49.42 16.51 -8.10
CA SER A 71 50.15 15.25 -8.34
C SER A 71 50.59 14.57 -7.04
N THR A 72 50.58 15.28 -5.91
CA THR A 72 50.90 14.69 -4.60
C THR A 72 49.75 13.88 -4.01
N LYS A 73 48.52 14.04 -4.55
CA LYS A 73 47.28 13.41 -4.04
C LYS A 73 46.62 12.45 -5.03
N THR A 74 47.37 11.92 -5.99
CA THR A 74 46.83 11.03 -7.03
C THR A 74 46.13 9.80 -6.43
N THR A 75 46.72 9.17 -5.41
CA THR A 75 46.12 7.99 -4.75
C THR A 75 44.78 8.32 -4.08
N GLU A 76 44.70 9.45 -3.37
CA GLU A 76 43.46 9.91 -2.72
C GLU A 76 42.36 10.18 -3.75
N LYS A 77 42.71 10.84 -4.86
CA LYS A 77 41.79 11.08 -5.98
C LYS A 77 41.28 9.78 -6.59
N THR A 78 42.15 8.80 -6.85
CA THR A 78 41.76 7.50 -7.40
C THR A 78 40.82 6.75 -6.45
N GLN A 79 41.07 6.79 -5.15
CA GLN A 79 40.21 6.16 -4.16
C GLN A 79 38.82 6.81 -4.10
N SER A 80 38.73 8.15 -4.12
CA SER A 80 37.45 8.87 -4.18
C SER A 80 36.68 8.60 -5.48
N MET A 81 37.36 8.53 -6.62
CA MET A 81 36.73 8.16 -7.90
C MET A 81 36.16 6.74 -7.87
N ALA A 82 36.87 5.79 -7.26
CA ALA A 82 36.38 4.42 -7.11
C ALA A 82 35.14 4.35 -6.20
N LYS A 83 35.16 5.03 -5.05
CA LYS A 83 34.00 5.11 -4.14
C LYS A 83 32.79 5.74 -4.80
N LYS A 84 32.98 6.86 -5.52
CA LYS A 84 31.92 7.52 -6.28
C LYS A 84 31.30 6.56 -7.30
N ALA A 85 32.13 5.89 -8.11
CA ALA A 85 31.66 4.96 -9.13
C ALA A 85 30.94 3.74 -8.55
N GLU A 86 31.32 3.28 -7.35
CA GLU A 86 30.63 2.21 -6.64
C GLU A 86 29.25 2.66 -6.15
N LEU A 87 29.15 3.85 -5.54
CA LEU A 87 27.87 4.44 -5.12
C LEU A 87 26.91 4.67 -6.30
N GLU A 88 27.42 5.18 -7.43
CA GLU A 88 26.63 5.39 -8.65
C GLU A 88 26.03 4.08 -9.20
N LYS A 89 26.67 2.93 -8.98
CA LYS A 89 26.12 1.61 -9.38
C LYS A 89 24.93 1.18 -8.53
N TYR A 90 24.84 1.64 -7.28
CA TYR A 90 23.73 1.30 -6.39
C TYR A 90 22.47 2.13 -6.64
N LEU A 91 22.63 3.35 -7.16
CA LEU A 91 21.52 4.28 -7.36
C LEU A 91 20.38 3.72 -8.25
N PRO A 92 20.65 3.04 -9.38
CA PRO A 92 19.60 2.44 -10.20
C PRO A 92 18.78 1.39 -9.46
N PHE A 93 19.43 0.57 -8.61
CA PHE A 93 18.75 -0.44 -7.81
C PHE A 93 17.84 0.21 -6.77
N LEU A 94 18.33 1.21 -6.03
CA LEU A 94 17.54 1.93 -5.04
C LEU A 94 16.34 2.64 -5.67
N ASN A 95 16.54 3.29 -6.82
CA ASN A 95 15.46 3.94 -7.58
C ASN A 95 14.43 2.93 -8.10
N SER A 96 14.85 1.73 -8.48
CA SER A 96 13.93 0.65 -8.84
C SER A 96 13.11 0.21 -7.62
N LEU A 97 13.76 0.01 -6.48
CA LEU A 97 13.10 -0.40 -5.24
C LEU A 97 12.11 0.65 -4.74
N GLN A 98 12.45 1.94 -4.86
CA GLN A 98 11.54 3.05 -4.57
C GLN A 98 10.26 2.96 -5.40
N LYS A 99 10.39 2.80 -6.73
CA LYS A 99 9.24 2.67 -7.65
C LYS A 99 8.36 1.47 -7.34
N GLU A 100 8.96 0.34 -6.98
CA GLU A 100 8.21 -0.85 -6.57
C GLU A 100 7.39 -0.58 -5.30
N TYR A 101 7.96 0.07 -4.28
CA TYR A 101 7.21 0.43 -3.08
C TYR A 101 6.12 1.49 -3.34
N GLU A 102 6.38 2.48 -4.19
CA GLU A 102 5.35 3.43 -4.64
C GLU A 102 4.18 2.70 -5.33
N SER A 103 4.49 1.72 -6.19
CA SER A 103 3.49 0.87 -6.85
C SER A 103 2.68 0.06 -5.84
N LEU A 104 3.34 -0.55 -4.86
CA LEU A 104 2.69 -1.33 -3.81
C LEU A 104 1.74 -0.49 -2.95
N VAL A 105 2.18 0.70 -2.51
CA VAL A 105 1.33 1.63 -1.75
C VAL A 105 0.09 2.00 -2.58
N SER A 106 0.27 2.35 -3.85
CA SER A 106 -0.83 2.70 -4.76
C SER A 106 -1.83 1.55 -4.96
N LYS A 107 -1.34 0.33 -5.16
CA LYS A 107 -2.19 -0.87 -5.31
C LYS A 107 -2.99 -1.16 -4.05
N VAL A 108 -2.34 -1.12 -2.89
CA VAL A 108 -3.01 -1.35 -1.60
C VAL A 108 -4.11 -0.31 -1.38
N ASN A 109 -3.84 0.97 -1.62
CA ASN A 109 -4.85 2.02 -1.51
C ASN A 109 -6.05 1.76 -2.43
N THR A 110 -5.78 1.38 -3.68
CA THR A 110 -6.83 1.06 -4.65
C THR A 110 -7.69 -0.12 -4.18
N TYR A 111 -7.09 -1.18 -3.65
CA TYR A 111 -7.83 -2.33 -3.13
C TYR A 111 -8.64 -1.99 -1.87
N THR A 112 -8.06 -1.23 -0.94
CA THR A 112 -8.75 -0.73 0.25
C THR A 112 -9.98 0.09 -0.12
N ASP A 113 -9.85 1.02 -1.08
CA ASP A 113 -10.96 1.88 -1.50
C ASP A 113 -12.06 1.09 -2.22
N ASN A 114 -11.68 0.10 -3.03
CA ASN A 114 -12.65 -0.79 -3.66
C ASN A 114 -13.40 -1.64 -2.63
N LEU A 115 -12.72 -2.16 -1.60
CA LEU A 115 -13.38 -2.90 -0.52
C LEU A 115 -14.33 -2.01 0.28
N LYS A 116 -13.94 -0.76 0.58
CA LYS A 116 -14.84 0.21 1.26
C LYS A 116 -16.12 0.47 0.45
N LYS A 117 -16.03 0.54 -0.88
CA LYS A 117 -17.20 0.65 -1.77
C LYS A 117 -18.08 -0.59 -1.68
N VAL A 118 -17.50 -1.79 -1.76
CA VAL A 118 -18.24 -3.06 -1.61
C VAL A 118 -18.94 -3.13 -0.26
N ILE A 119 -18.25 -2.81 0.84
CA ILE A 119 -18.82 -2.76 2.19
C ILE A 119 -20.04 -1.82 2.23
N SER A 120 -19.92 -0.63 1.64
CA SER A 120 -21.02 0.34 1.60
C SER A 120 -22.24 -0.20 0.85
N ASN A 121 -22.03 -0.89 -0.27
CA ASN A 121 -23.11 -1.54 -1.02
C ASN A 121 -23.75 -2.67 -0.23
N CYS A 122 -22.97 -3.57 0.37
CA CYS A 122 -23.46 -4.65 1.22
C CYS A 122 -24.29 -4.11 2.41
N GLN A 123 -23.89 -2.98 3.00
CA GLN A 123 -24.66 -2.33 4.06
C GLN A 123 -26.01 -1.80 3.57
N LEU A 124 -26.11 -1.33 2.32
CA LEU A 124 -27.39 -0.93 1.72
C LEU A 124 -28.29 -2.15 1.48
N GLU A 125 -27.75 -3.20 0.86
CA GLU A 125 -28.46 -4.46 0.62
C GLU A 125 -28.98 -5.08 1.93
N LYS A 126 -28.16 -5.02 3.00
CA LYS A 126 -28.57 -5.46 4.34
C LYS A 126 -29.81 -4.71 4.83
N LYS A 127 -29.80 -3.37 4.72
CA LYS A 127 -30.93 -2.52 5.14
C LYS A 127 -32.19 -2.86 4.33
N GLU A 128 -32.07 -3.08 3.03
CA GLU A 128 -33.20 -3.46 2.16
C GLU A 128 -33.79 -4.84 2.55
N ALA A 129 -32.92 -5.81 2.84
CA ALA A 129 -33.33 -7.12 3.34
C ALA A 129 -34.04 -7.01 4.69
N GLU A 130 -33.50 -6.22 5.62
CA GLU A 130 -34.11 -5.98 6.94
C GLU A 130 -35.48 -5.29 6.83
N ILE A 131 -35.62 -4.30 5.96
CA ILE A 131 -36.91 -3.64 5.69
C ILE A 131 -37.92 -4.66 5.16
N THR A 132 -37.51 -5.55 4.26
CA THR A 132 -38.39 -6.58 3.71
C THR A 132 -38.81 -7.59 4.77
N VAL A 133 -37.89 -8.03 5.63
CA VAL A 133 -38.19 -8.88 6.78
C VAL A 133 -39.25 -8.25 7.67
N LYS A 134 -39.09 -6.97 8.05
CA LYS A 134 -40.06 -6.24 8.88
C LYS A 134 -41.43 -6.17 8.22
N LYS A 135 -41.50 -5.75 6.95
CA LYS A 135 -42.76 -5.70 6.18
C LYS A 135 -43.47 -7.05 6.15
N LEU A 136 -42.73 -8.15 5.93
CA LEU A 136 -43.30 -9.49 5.93
C LEU A 136 -43.79 -9.92 7.31
N GLN A 137 -43.13 -9.51 8.38
CA GLN A 137 -43.57 -9.79 9.75
C GLN A 137 -44.87 -9.02 10.08
N ASP A 138 -44.94 -7.75 9.71
CA ASP A 138 -46.06 -6.84 10.00
C ASP A 138 -47.32 -7.15 9.18
N TYR A 139 -47.18 -7.77 8.01
CA TYR A 139 -48.30 -8.15 7.15
C TYR A 139 -49.04 -9.36 7.73
N ASN A 140 -50.15 -9.17 8.46
CA ASN A 140 -50.97 -10.27 9.03
C ASN A 140 -51.43 -11.29 7.97
#